data_AF-A0A7C1VGI4-F1
#
_entry.id   AF-A0A7C1VGI4-F1
#
_cell.length_a   1.000
_cell.length_b   1.000
_cell.length_c   1.000
_cell.angle_alpha   90.00
_cell.angle_beta   90.00
_cell.angle_gamma   90.00
#
_symmetry.space_group_name_H-M   'P 1'
#
loop_
_entity.id
_entity.type
_entity.pdbx_description
1 polymer ?
#
loop_
_entity_poly.entity_id
_entity_poly.type
_entity_poly.pdbx_seq_one_letter_code
_entity_poly.pdbx_strand_id
1 'polypeptide(L)' 'MRLEIAGEGEPQEEPIRLKLRQYGDGVAVHVVDENGDNISHGMLVVFTNSGRLRIINNVDSPLGFILDDAGCISITRE' A
#
# COMPACT_ATOMS: atom_id res chain seq x y z
N MET A 1 -10.87 -46.88 -1.78
CA MET A 1 -9.97 -45.81 -2.25
C MET A 1 -10.55 -44.50 -1.75
N ARG A 2 -9.97 -43.92 -0.70
CA ARG A 2 -10.42 -42.66 -0.08
C ARG A 2 -9.62 -41.54 -0.73
N LEU A 3 -10.30 -40.59 -1.37
CA LEU A 3 -9.68 -39.38 -1.89
C LEU A 3 -9.41 -38.49 -0.67
N GLU A 4 -8.13 -38.27 -0.33
CA GLU A 4 -7.74 -37.24 0.63
C GLU A 4 -7.70 -35.92 -0.13
N ILE A 5 -8.68 -35.05 0.13
CA ILE A 5 -8.68 -33.68 -0.36
C ILE A 5 -7.60 -32.98 0.49
N ALA A 6 -6.45 -32.68 -0.13
CA ALA A 6 -5.46 -31.81 0.48
C ALA A 6 -6.15 -30.48 0.79
N GLY A 7 -6.26 -30.14 2.07
CA GLY A 7 -6.88 -28.90 2.51
C GLY A 7 -6.22 -27.73 1.79
N GLU A 8 -7.03 -26.95 1.09
CA GLU A 8 -6.63 -25.65 0.54
C GLU A 8 -6.08 -24.84 1.73
N GLY A 9 -4.76 -24.63 1.76
CA GLY A 9 -4.15 -23.78 2.77
C GLY A 9 -4.81 -22.41 2.71
N GLU A 10 -5.12 -21.83 3.86
CA GLU A 10 -5.71 -20.49 3.91
C GLU A 10 -4.86 -19.54 3.05
N PRO A 11 -5.48 -18.71 2.19
CA PRO A 11 -4.75 -17.75 1.38
C PRO A 11 -3.94 -16.86 2.32
N GLN A 12 -2.62 -17.01 2.29
CA GLN A 12 -1.72 -16.17 3.06
C GLN A 12 -1.80 -14.78 2.47
N GLU A 13 -2.35 -13.81 3.21
CA GLU A 13 -2.36 -12.42 2.77
C GLU A 13 -0.91 -11.96 2.57
N GLU A 14 -0.58 -11.54 1.35
CA GLU A 14 0.74 -11.01 1.07
C GLU A 14 0.93 -9.66 1.77
N PRO A 15 2.06 -9.46 2.48
CA PRO A 15 2.29 -8.20 3.17
C PRO A 15 2.51 -7.06 2.17
N ILE A 16 1.88 -5.93 2.43
CA ILE A 16 2.19 -4.68 1.75
C ILE A 16 3.65 -4.29 2.03
N ARG A 17 4.37 -3.86 0.99
CA ARG A 17 5.74 -3.35 1.10
C ARG A 17 5.77 -1.86 0.80
N LEU A 18 6.41 -1.09 1.67
CA LEU A 18 6.50 0.36 1.58
C LEU A 18 7.97 0.81 1.59
N LYS A 19 8.24 1.90 0.88
CA LYS A 19 9.54 2.56 0.83
C LYS A 19 9.38 4.07 1.02
N LEU A 20 10.25 4.63 1.85
CA LEU A 20 10.41 6.08 1.94
C LEU A 20 11.33 6.56 0.83
N ARG A 21 10.93 7.61 0.12
CA ARG A 21 11.71 8.21 -0.96
C ARG A 21 11.71 9.72 -0.85
N GLN A 22 12.78 10.35 -1.31
CA GLN A 22 12.77 11.79 -1.51
C GLN A 22 11.79 12.16 -2.64
N TYR A 23 10.99 13.20 -2.41
CA TYR A 23 10.02 13.70 -3.37
C TYR A 23 9.93 15.23 -3.28
N GLY A 24 10.45 15.92 -4.30
CA GLY A 24 10.50 17.37 -4.31
C GLY A 24 11.20 17.93 -3.07
N ASP A 25 10.47 18.76 -2.31
CA ASP A 25 10.90 19.39 -1.06
C ASP A 25 10.56 18.54 0.18
N GLY A 26 10.49 17.21 0.05
CA GLY A 26 10.06 16.36 1.15
C GLY A 26 10.34 14.87 0.96
N VAL A 27 9.57 14.05 1.67
CA VAL A 27 9.61 12.59 1.63
C VAL A 27 8.23 12.04 1.31
N ALA A 28 8.18 11.04 0.44
CA ALA A 28 6.98 10.30 0.11
C ALA A 28 7.05 8.86 0.63
N VAL A 29 5.90 8.33 1.04
CA VAL A 29 5.68 6.90 1.25
C VAL A 29 5.18 6.31 -0.07
N HIS A 30 5.87 5.28 -0.56
CA HIS A 30 5.57 4.64 -1.82
C HIS A 30 5.42 3.14 -1.65
N VAL A 31 4.44 2.56 -2.33
CA VAL A 31 4.25 1.11 -2.42
C VAL A 31 5.29 0.56 -3.39
N VAL A 32 5.85 -0.58 -3.02
CA VAL A 32 6.84 -1.30 -3.81
C VAL A 32 6.46 -2.75 -3.98
N ASP A 33 6.98 -3.37 -5.04
CA ASP A 33 6.83 -4.81 -5.26
C ASP A 33 7.78 -5.62 -4.37
N GLU A 34 7.82 -6.94 -4.58
CA GLU A 34 8.71 -7.86 -3.86
C GLU A 34 10.21 -7.59 -4.04
N ASN A 35 10.59 -6.91 -5.13
CA ASN A 35 11.96 -6.53 -5.45
C ASN A 35 12.32 -5.17 -4.85
N GLY A 36 11.35 -4.45 -4.27
CA GLY A 36 11.52 -3.10 -3.76
C GLY A 36 11.43 -2.02 -4.85
N ASP A 37 10.95 -2.39 -6.04
CA ASP A 37 10.71 -1.48 -7.16
C ASP A 37 9.36 -0.79 -7.02
N ASN A 38 9.30 0.44 -7.53
CA ASN A 38 8.13 1.29 -7.37
C ASN A 38 6.95 0.81 -8.22
N ILE A 39 5.80 0.61 -7.59
CA ILE A 39 4.56 0.37 -8.32
C ILE A 39 4.03 1.69 -8.88
N SER A 40 3.62 1.70 -10.15
CA SER A 40 3.00 2.88 -10.77
C SER A 40 1.77 3.33 -9.97
N HIS A 41 1.59 4.63 -9.77
CA HIS A 41 0.51 5.17 -8.92
C HIS A 41 0.49 4.61 -7.48
N GLY A 42 1.63 4.11 -6.97
CA GLY A 42 1.77 3.61 -5.60
C GLY A 42 2.13 4.65 -4.55
N MET A 43 2.02 5.96 -4.84
CA MET A 43 2.37 7.00 -3.86
C MET A 43 1.20 7.26 -2.93
N LEU A 44 1.39 7.09 -1.62
CA LEU A 44 0.32 7.19 -0.64
C LEU A 44 0.25 8.58 0.01
N VAL A 45 1.39 9.07 0.48
CA VAL A 45 1.47 10.33 1.24
C VAL A 45 2.82 11.01 1.03
N VAL A 46 2.83 12.34 1.11
CA VAL A 46 4.02 13.18 1.08
C VAL A 46 4.08 14.06 2.34
N PHE A 47 5.22 14.02 3.01
CA PHE A 47 5.62 14.93 4.08
C PHE A 47 6.53 16.01 3.50
N THR A 48 6.10 17.27 3.50
CA THR A 48 6.91 18.38 2.98
C THR A 48 7.83 18.94 4.06
N ASN A 49 8.94 19.57 3.67
CA ASN A 49 9.84 20.27 4.60
C ASN A 49 9.16 21.46 5.32
N SER A 50 8.04 21.95 4.77
CA SER A 50 7.18 22.95 5.43
C SER A 50 6.26 22.36 6.51
N GLY A 51 6.38 21.07 6.83
CA GLY A 51 5.59 20.39 7.85
C GLY A 51 4.16 20.06 7.42
N ARG A 52 3.88 20.01 6.11
CA ARG A 52 2.56 19.66 5.58
C ARG A 52 2.51 18.19 5.20
N LEU A 53 1.35 17.59 5.42
CA LEU A 53 1.01 16.25 4.96
C LEU A 53 0.10 16.36 3.72
N ARG A 54 0.48 15.72 2.62
CA ARG A 54 -0.34 15.62 1.40
C ARG A 54 -0.68 14.17 1.16
N ILE A 55 -1.96 13.87 1.29
CA ILE A 55 -2.55 12.58 0.96
C ILE A 55 -2.79 12.51 -0.54
N ILE A 56 -2.45 11.39 -1.18
CA ILE A 56 -2.65 11.17 -2.62
C ILE A 56 -3.95 10.39 -2.83
N ASN A 57 -4.92 11.00 -3.52
CA ASN A 57 -6.25 10.42 -3.73
C ASN A 57 -6.37 9.50 -4.96
N ASN A 58 -5.30 9.32 -5.73
CA ASN A 58 -5.30 8.53 -6.96
C ASN A 58 -4.28 7.39 -6.89
N VAL A 59 -4.33 6.66 -5.78
CA VAL A 59 -3.58 5.40 -5.61
C VAL A 59 -4.26 4.33 -6.44
N ASP A 60 -3.48 3.48 -7.10
CA ASP A 60 -4.03 2.45 -7.96
C ASP A 60 -5.00 1.54 -7.19
N SER A 61 -6.23 1.41 -7.71
CA SER A 61 -7.32 0.66 -7.06
C SER A 61 -7.00 -0.81 -6.73
N PRO A 62 -6.16 -1.56 -7.48
CA PRO A 62 -5.73 -2.91 -7.11
C PRO A 62 -4.86 -2.97 -5.86
N LEU A 63 -4.28 -1.84 -5.42
CA LEU A 63 -3.45 -1.79 -4.22
C LEU A 63 -4.26 -1.69 -2.92
N GLY A 64 -5.59 -1.51 -3.02
CA GLY A 64 -6.50 -1.61 -1.87
C GLY A 64 -6.41 -0.46 -0.87
N PHE A 65 -5.64 0.59 -1.15
CA PHE A 65 -5.46 1.70 -0.22
C PHE A 65 -6.62 2.69 -0.28
N ILE A 66 -7.36 2.80 0.82
CA ILE A 66 -8.31 3.88 1.08
C ILE A 66 -7.87 4.57 2.37
N LEU A 67 -7.87 5.89 2.39
CA LEU A 67 -7.66 6.63 3.63
C LEU A 67 -9.03 6.86 4.26
N ASP A 68 -9.18 6.46 5.52
CA ASP A 68 -10.40 6.74 6.28
C ASP A 68 -10.47 8.23 6.67
N ASP A 69 -11.60 8.62 7.28
CA ASP A 69 -11.83 10.00 7.74
C ASP A 69 -10.83 10.46 8.81
N ALA A 70 -10.08 9.54 9.43
CA ALA A 70 -9.00 9.82 10.37
C ALA A 70 -7.62 9.92 9.69
N GLY A 71 -7.52 9.68 8.38
CA GLY A 71 -6.28 9.68 7.62
C GLY A 71 -5.45 8.42 7.81
N CYS A 72 -6.03 7.35 8.36
CA CYS A 72 -5.39 6.03 8.46
C CYS A 72 -5.52 5.29 7.14
N ILE A 73 -4.46 4.57 6.77
CA ILE A 73 -4.49 3.67 5.61
C ILE A 73 -5.32 2.45 6.00
N SER A 74 -6.53 2.33 5.43
CA SER A 74 -7.38 1.15 5.51
C SER A 74 -7.24 0.31 4.23
N ILE A 75 -7.26 -1.00 4.40
CA ILE A 75 -7.14 -2.01 3.33
C ILE A 75 -8.53 -2.56 2.93
N THR A 76 -9.61 -2.06 3.55
CA THR A 76 -10.98 -2.58 3.37
C THR A 76 -11.94 -1.50 2.91
N ARG A 77 -12.64 -1.76 1.79
CA ARG A 77 -13.92 -1.11 1.48
C ARG A 77 -14.96 -1.75 2.39
N GLU A 78 -15.49 -0.98 3.34
CA GLU A 78 -16.82 -1.28 3.89
C GLU A 78 -17.88 -1.16 2.78
#